data_AF-A0A7J2NJN7-F1
#
_entry.id   AF-A0A7J2NJN7-F1
#
_cell.length_a   1.000
_cell.length_b   1.000
_cell.length_c   1.000
_cell.angle_alpha   90.00
_cell.angle_beta   90.00
_cell.angle_gamma   90.00
#
_symmetry.space_group_name_H-M   'P 1'
#
loop_
_entity.id
_entity.type
_entity.pdbx_description
1 polymer ?
#
loop_
_entity_poly.entity_id
_entity_poly.type
_entity_poly.pdbx_seq_one_letter_code
_entity_poly.pdbx_strand_id
1 'polypeptide(L)'
;MNQRAYLKLLIETVPGYRGYETIEGKTSTDALLREKCSICMNKAKINLDQCRSQLLSSMGPDRSEMKMISGLINLAKEAFMEIMGDFESELPKVADIRRRERLYELDRNLLELAAQLENLSDEILGHLMAAEDIDYGVREMFIQRGLNNFRELWKEREALFRKLQY
;
A
#
# COMPACT_ATOMS: atom_id res chain seq x y z
N MET A 1 -5.34 -11.10 30.57
CA MET A 1 -4.83 -11.80 29.37
C MET A 1 -3.31 -11.91 29.52
N ASN A 2 -2.77 -13.13 29.42
CA ASN A 2 -1.39 -13.45 29.75
C ASN A 2 -0.46 -13.03 28.59
N GLN A 3 0.74 -12.49 28.85
CA GLN A 3 1.65 -11.87 27.87
C GLN A 3 1.98 -12.75 26.66
N ARG A 4 1.99 -14.08 26.85
CA ARG A 4 2.13 -15.10 25.80
C ARG A 4 0.96 -15.13 24.80
N ALA A 5 -0.26 -14.86 25.24
CA ALA A 5 -1.43 -14.85 24.37
C ALA A 5 -1.42 -13.64 23.41
N TYR A 6 -0.78 -12.53 23.82
CA TYR A 6 -0.68 -11.31 23.01
C TYR A 6 0.42 -11.39 21.93
N LEU A 7 1.58 -11.97 22.25
CA LEU A 7 2.67 -12.21 21.29
C LEU A 7 2.27 -13.13 20.13
N LYS A 8 1.46 -14.13 20.44
CA LYS A 8 0.98 -15.12 19.47
C LYS A 8 0.02 -14.51 18.45
N LEU A 9 -0.84 -13.60 18.88
CA LEU A 9 -1.77 -12.88 18.01
C LEU A 9 -1.04 -12.00 16.99
N LEU A 10 0.07 -11.36 17.38
CA LEU A 10 0.89 -10.56 16.46
C LEU A 10 1.71 -11.43 15.48
N ILE A 11 2.19 -12.60 15.91
CA ILE A 11 2.81 -13.63 15.04
C ILE A 11 1.85 -14.09 13.94
N GLU A 12 0.57 -14.20 14.28
CA GLU A 12 -0.48 -14.72 13.40
C GLU A 12 -1.08 -13.65 12.47
N THR A 13 -1.03 -12.37 12.86
CA THR A 13 -1.63 -11.26 12.09
C THR A 13 -0.60 -10.49 11.24
N VAL A 14 0.66 -10.44 11.67
CA VAL A 14 1.79 -9.92 10.90
C VAL A 14 2.71 -11.10 10.62
N PRO A 15 2.76 -11.64 9.40
CA PRO A 15 3.59 -12.81 9.09
C PRO A 15 5.06 -12.54 9.45
N GLY A 16 5.53 -13.08 10.59
CA GLY A 16 6.91 -12.95 11.08
C GLY A 16 7.17 -12.19 12.40
N TYR A 17 6.16 -11.72 13.12
CA TYR A 17 6.36 -10.99 14.39
C TYR A 17 7.03 -11.82 15.52
N ARG A 18 7.80 -11.23 16.45
CA ARG A 18 8.43 -11.93 17.61
C ARG A 18 8.51 -11.15 18.94
N GLY A 19 7.73 -10.09 19.12
CA GLY A 19 7.78 -9.30 20.35
C GLY A 19 8.97 -8.34 20.39
N TYR A 20 8.72 -7.11 20.81
CA TYR A 20 9.74 -6.08 20.82
C TYR A 20 10.54 -6.12 22.13
N GLU A 21 11.74 -6.70 22.09
CA GLU A 21 12.69 -6.68 23.23
C GLU A 21 13.61 -5.43 23.21
N THR A 22 13.82 -4.76 22.06
CA THR A 22 14.67 -3.54 21.96
C THR A 22 14.21 -2.54 20.87
N ILE A 23 14.64 -1.28 21.00
CA ILE A 23 14.36 -0.13 20.09
C ILE A 23 14.84 -0.39 18.65
N GLU A 24 15.93 -1.14 18.48
CA GLU A 24 16.53 -1.47 17.18
C GLU A 24 15.68 -2.48 16.39
N GLY A 25 15.06 -3.46 17.06
CA GLY A 25 14.15 -4.41 16.43
C GLY A 25 12.87 -3.76 15.88
N LYS A 26 12.42 -2.66 16.51
CA LYS A 26 11.35 -1.81 15.94
C LYS A 26 11.81 -1.18 14.62
N THR A 27 13.02 -0.62 14.54
CA THR A 27 13.52 0.08 13.35
C THR A 27 13.62 -0.83 12.12
N SER A 28 14.13 -2.06 12.29
CA SER A 28 14.23 -3.03 11.20
C SER A 28 12.86 -3.52 10.73
N THR A 29 11.90 -3.66 11.66
CA THR A 29 10.52 -4.03 11.32
C THR A 29 9.83 -2.90 10.57
N ASP A 30 10.03 -1.65 11.00
CA ASP A 30 9.51 -0.44 10.33
C ASP A 30 10.04 -0.37 8.89
N ALA A 31 11.36 -0.57 8.69
CA ALA A 31 11.96 -0.57 7.35
C ALA A 31 11.40 -1.68 6.45
N LEU A 32 11.22 -2.90 6.99
CA LEU A 32 10.66 -4.03 6.24
C LEU A 32 9.20 -3.79 5.84
N LEU A 33 8.37 -3.21 6.72
CA LEU A 33 6.98 -2.88 6.39
C LEU A 33 6.91 -1.91 5.20
N ARG A 34 7.81 -0.94 5.19
CA ARG A 34 7.89 0.09 4.16
C ARG A 34 8.38 -0.47 2.82
N GLU A 35 9.38 -1.32 2.86
CA GLU A 35 9.84 -2.08 1.70
C GLU A 35 8.70 -2.93 1.11
N LYS A 36 7.97 -3.68 1.95
CA LYS A 36 6.83 -4.48 1.51
C LYS A 36 5.71 -3.63 0.91
N CYS A 37 5.41 -2.49 1.53
CA CYS A 37 4.41 -1.55 1.03
C CYS A 37 4.80 -1.04 -0.37
N SER A 38 6.06 -0.65 -0.57
CA SER A 38 6.57 -0.23 -1.88
C SER A 38 6.46 -1.34 -2.93
N ILE A 39 6.82 -2.58 -2.58
CA ILE A 39 6.68 -3.74 -3.47
C ILE A 39 5.22 -3.95 -3.90
N CYS A 40 4.28 -3.94 -2.95
CA CYS A 40 2.84 -4.12 -3.24
C CYS A 40 2.32 -3.01 -4.17
N MET A 41 2.66 -1.75 -3.89
CA MET A 41 2.23 -0.62 -4.72
C MET A 41 2.85 -0.65 -6.12
N ASN A 42 4.12 -1.06 -6.24
CA ASN A 42 4.76 -1.21 -7.55
C ASN A 42 4.10 -2.32 -8.37
N LYS A 43 3.74 -3.45 -7.74
CA LYS A 43 2.98 -4.52 -8.41
C LYS A 43 1.60 -4.06 -8.83
N ALA A 44 0.87 -3.35 -7.96
CA ALA A 44 -0.45 -2.81 -8.31
C ALA A 44 -0.37 -1.89 -9.54
N LYS A 45 0.64 -1.04 -9.61
CA LYS A 45 0.94 -0.20 -10.78
C LYS A 45 1.21 -1.04 -12.03
N ILE A 46 2.06 -2.07 -11.96
CA ILE A 46 2.37 -2.95 -13.08
C ILE A 46 1.10 -3.64 -13.60
N ASN A 47 0.26 -4.16 -12.70
CA ASN A 47 -0.99 -4.82 -13.06
C ASN A 47 -1.95 -3.86 -13.77
N LEU A 48 -2.07 -2.61 -13.29
CA LEU A 48 -2.88 -1.58 -13.96
C LEU A 48 -2.32 -1.20 -15.35
N ASP A 49 -1.00 -1.05 -15.49
CA ASP A 49 -0.36 -0.79 -16.79
C ASP A 49 -0.59 -1.96 -17.77
N GLN A 50 -0.62 -3.21 -17.28
CA GLN A 50 -0.97 -4.38 -18.09
C GLN A 50 -2.46 -4.40 -18.46
N CYS A 51 -3.37 -4.07 -17.53
CA CYS A 51 -4.81 -3.94 -17.82
C CYS A 51 -5.05 -2.97 -18.97
N ARG A 52 -4.40 -1.79 -18.94
CA ARG A 52 -4.48 -0.80 -20.02
C ARG A 52 -3.97 -1.36 -21.34
N SER A 53 -2.87 -2.09 -21.33
CA SER A 53 -2.29 -2.67 -22.55
C SER A 53 -3.22 -3.71 -23.18
N GLN A 54 -3.88 -4.54 -22.35
CA GLN A 54 -4.87 -5.53 -22.81
C GLN A 54 -6.14 -4.90 -23.35
N LEU A 55 -6.64 -3.83 -22.73
CA LEU A 55 -7.81 -3.12 -23.24
C LEU A 55 -7.51 -2.39 -24.55
N LEU A 56 -6.31 -1.82 -24.68
CA LEU A 56 -5.88 -1.21 -25.93
C LEU A 56 -5.80 -2.23 -27.07
N SER A 57 -5.31 -3.44 -26.81
CA SER A 57 -5.18 -4.49 -27.83
C SER A 57 -6.52 -5.14 -28.19
N SER A 58 -7.42 -5.33 -27.22
CA SER A 58 -8.70 -6.02 -27.42
C SER A 58 -9.84 -5.11 -27.89
N MET A 59 -9.87 -3.85 -27.43
CA MET A 59 -11.03 -2.97 -27.63
C MET A 59 -10.70 -1.63 -28.29
N GLY A 60 -9.42 -1.29 -28.48
CA GLY A 60 -8.98 -0.01 -29.06
C GLY A 60 -9.02 1.18 -28.08
N PRO A 61 -8.54 2.36 -28.51
CA PRO A 61 -8.24 3.49 -27.61
C PRO A 61 -9.47 4.31 -27.15
N ASP A 62 -10.61 4.23 -27.84
CA ASP A 62 -11.71 5.20 -27.69
C ASP A 62 -12.80 4.78 -26.68
N ARG A 63 -12.55 3.74 -25.88
CA ARG A 63 -13.46 3.24 -24.84
C ARG A 63 -13.41 4.08 -23.56
N SER A 64 -14.54 4.21 -22.87
CA SER A 64 -14.64 4.83 -21.53
C SER A 64 -13.71 4.18 -20.50
N GLU A 65 -13.58 2.86 -20.59
CA GLU A 65 -12.81 1.96 -19.74
C GLU A 65 -11.30 2.29 -19.83
N MET A 66 -10.84 2.72 -21.01
CA MET A 66 -9.45 3.17 -21.21
C MET A 66 -9.17 4.50 -20.48
N LYS A 67 -10.13 5.42 -20.44
CA LYS A 67 -10.00 6.68 -19.70
C LYS A 67 -9.96 6.43 -18.19
N MET A 68 -10.87 5.59 -17.71
CA MET A 68 -10.93 5.13 -16.32
C MET A 68 -9.59 4.53 -15.88
N ILE A 69 -9.07 3.52 -16.58
CA ILE A 69 -7.83 2.84 -16.17
C ILE A 69 -6.63 3.77 -16.28
N SER A 70 -6.60 4.65 -17.28
CA SER A 70 -5.55 5.68 -17.36
C SER A 70 -5.58 6.63 -16.15
N GLY A 71 -6.78 6.98 -15.65
CA GLY A 71 -6.95 7.73 -14.41
C GLY A 71 -6.43 6.99 -13.18
N LEU A 72 -6.78 5.70 -13.04
CA LEU A 72 -6.30 4.85 -11.95
C LEU A 72 -4.77 4.68 -11.98
N ILE A 73 -4.17 4.48 -13.16
CA ILE A 73 -2.71 4.41 -13.33
C ILE A 73 -2.05 5.70 -12.86
N ASN A 74 -2.60 6.87 -13.22
CA ASN A 74 -2.03 8.14 -12.81
C ASN A 74 -2.11 8.32 -11.29
N LEU A 75 -3.26 8.00 -10.67
CA LEU A 75 -3.42 8.02 -9.22
C LEU A 75 -2.46 7.05 -8.51
N ALA A 76 -2.28 5.84 -9.05
CA ALA A 76 -1.34 4.86 -8.53
C ALA A 76 0.12 5.32 -8.66
N LYS A 77 0.48 5.98 -9.77
CA LYS A 77 1.80 6.58 -9.97
C LYS A 77 2.06 7.71 -8.98
N GLU A 78 1.09 8.60 -8.76
CA GLU A 78 1.20 9.65 -7.75
C GLU A 78 1.42 9.05 -6.35
N ALA A 79 0.59 8.09 -5.94
CA ALA A 79 0.74 7.41 -4.66
C ALA A 79 2.10 6.70 -4.52
N PHE A 80 2.58 6.07 -5.59
CA PHE A 80 3.88 5.38 -5.60
C PHE A 80 5.08 6.35 -5.56
N MET A 81 5.00 7.48 -6.26
CA MET A 81 6.06 8.49 -6.20
C MET A 81 6.15 9.14 -4.83
N GLU A 82 5.00 9.41 -4.19
CA GLU A 82 4.94 9.91 -2.81
C GLU A 82 5.64 8.94 -1.83
N ILE A 83 5.51 7.62 -2.06
CA ILE A 83 6.17 6.54 -1.30
C ILE A 83 7.70 6.51 -1.48
N MET A 84 8.17 6.50 -2.73
CA MET A 84 9.59 6.27 -3.04
C MET A 84 10.50 7.41 -2.62
N GLY A 85 9.95 8.62 -2.43
CA GLY A 85 10.72 9.81 -2.07
C GLY A 85 11.22 9.85 -0.61
N ASP A 86 10.50 9.22 0.33
CA ASP A 86 10.71 9.46 1.78
C ASP A 86 11.08 8.20 2.60
N PHE A 87 11.11 7.00 2.00
CA PHE A 87 11.35 5.76 2.75
C PHE A 87 12.81 5.50 3.20
N GLU A 88 13.77 6.26 2.69
CA GLU A 88 15.20 6.09 3.04
C GLU A 88 15.62 6.77 4.35
N SER A 89 14.72 7.53 4.99
CA SER A 89 15.07 8.30 6.18
C SER A 89 14.99 7.47 7.47
N GLU A 90 16.11 7.38 8.19
CA GLU A 90 16.16 6.73 9.50
C GLU A 90 15.28 7.46 10.51
N LEU A 91 14.56 6.70 11.35
CA LEU A 91 13.79 7.27 12.46
C LEU A 91 14.76 7.84 13.51
N PRO A 92 14.53 9.06 14.02
CA PRO A 92 15.38 9.62 15.06
C PRO A 92 15.36 8.76 16.32
N LYS A 93 16.55 8.50 16.88
CA LYS A 93 16.79 7.53 17.97
C LYS A 93 16.08 7.89 19.30
N VAL A 94 15.63 9.13 19.48
CA VAL A 94 15.03 9.65 20.72
C VAL A 94 13.55 10.04 20.54
N ALA A 95 12.86 9.42 19.59
CA ALA A 95 11.43 9.67 19.35
C ALA A 95 10.56 9.21 20.54
N ASP A 96 9.61 10.05 20.95
CA ASP A 96 8.50 9.70 21.85
C ASP A 96 7.90 8.34 21.44
N ILE A 97 7.95 7.37 22.37
CA ILE A 97 7.52 5.99 22.14
C ILE A 97 6.09 5.94 21.57
N ARG A 98 5.19 6.81 22.04
CA ARG A 98 3.80 6.85 21.57
C ARG A 98 3.69 7.29 20.11
N ARG A 99 4.46 8.29 19.72
CA ARG A 99 4.50 8.77 18.33
C ARG A 99 5.11 7.73 17.41
N ARG A 100 6.12 7.00 17.89
CA ARG A 100 6.73 5.91 17.13
C ARG A 100 5.78 4.72 16.95
N GLU A 101 5.03 4.36 17.97
CA GLU A 101 3.99 3.32 17.87
C GLU A 101 2.89 3.73 16.88
N ARG A 102 2.48 5.01 16.91
CA ARG A 102 1.54 5.54 15.91
C ARG A 102 2.11 5.45 14.50
N LEU A 103 3.39 5.75 14.29
CA LEU A 103 4.02 5.63 12.97
C LEU A 103 4.03 4.17 12.48
N TYR A 104 4.33 3.22 13.37
CA TYR A 104 4.26 1.79 13.07
C TYR A 104 2.85 1.34 12.66
N GLU A 105 1.81 1.81 13.37
CA GLU A 105 0.41 1.54 12.99
C GLU A 105 0.07 2.09 11.61
N LEU A 106 0.53 3.31 11.30
CA LEU A 106 0.32 3.92 9.99
C LEU A 106 1.04 3.12 8.89
N ASP A 107 2.31 2.75 9.09
CA ASP A 107 3.08 1.93 8.14
C ASP A 107 2.42 0.55 7.92
N ARG A 108 1.86 -0.07 8.97
CA ARG A 108 1.11 -1.32 8.86
C ARG A 108 -0.20 -1.14 8.06
N ASN A 109 -0.98 -0.11 8.38
CA ASN A 109 -2.23 0.17 7.67
C ASN A 109 -1.99 0.51 6.18
N LEU A 110 -0.88 1.20 5.88
CA LEU A 110 -0.43 1.46 4.51
C LEU A 110 -0.13 0.14 3.79
N LEU A 111 0.59 -0.78 4.44
CA LEU A 111 0.85 -2.11 3.87
C LEU A 111 -0.45 -2.89 3.60
N GLU A 112 -1.40 -2.87 4.54
CA GLU A 112 -2.70 -3.54 4.37
C GLU A 112 -3.47 -2.97 3.17
N LEU A 113 -3.51 -1.64 3.01
CA LEU A 113 -4.12 -1.00 1.85
C LEU A 113 -3.37 -1.30 0.54
N ALA A 114 -2.04 -1.32 0.56
CA ALA A 114 -1.23 -1.66 -0.60
C ALA A 114 -1.47 -3.11 -1.06
N ALA A 115 -1.60 -4.05 -0.12
CA ALA A 115 -1.92 -5.44 -0.42
C ALA A 115 -3.34 -5.60 -1.00
N GLN A 116 -4.31 -4.84 -0.48
CA GLN A 116 -5.66 -4.80 -1.06
C GLN A 116 -5.66 -4.25 -2.49
N LEU A 117 -4.89 -3.18 -2.76
CA LEU A 117 -4.73 -2.63 -4.09
C LEU A 117 -4.03 -3.58 -5.05
N GLU A 118 -3.00 -4.30 -4.59
CA GLU A 118 -2.34 -5.37 -5.35
C GLU A 118 -3.37 -6.43 -5.76
N ASN A 119 -4.11 -6.99 -4.79
CA ASN A 119 -5.11 -8.03 -5.05
C ASN A 119 -6.22 -7.55 -6.01
N LEU A 120 -6.77 -6.35 -5.82
CA LEU A 120 -7.81 -5.79 -6.68
C LEU A 120 -7.32 -5.57 -8.11
N SER A 121 -6.09 -5.09 -8.27
CA SER A 121 -5.48 -4.89 -9.60
C SER A 121 -5.18 -6.21 -10.30
N ASP A 122 -4.76 -7.23 -9.56
CA ASP A 122 -4.52 -8.58 -10.06
C ASP A 122 -5.83 -9.24 -10.51
N GLU A 123 -6.90 -9.08 -9.74
CA GLU A 123 -8.22 -9.60 -10.07
C GLU A 123 -8.79 -8.97 -11.36
N ILE A 124 -8.66 -7.65 -11.52
CA ILE A 124 -9.06 -6.96 -12.77
C ILE A 124 -8.26 -7.49 -13.97
N LEU A 125 -6.95 -7.66 -13.80
CA LEU A 125 -6.09 -8.18 -14.85
C LEU A 125 -6.49 -9.61 -15.23
N GLY A 126 -6.73 -10.48 -14.25
CA GLY A 126 -7.13 -11.86 -14.45
C GLY A 126 -8.42 -11.98 -15.25
N HIS A 127 -9.46 -11.23 -14.88
CA HIS A 127 -10.71 -11.23 -15.61
C HIS A 127 -10.58 -10.62 -17.02
N LEU A 128 -9.76 -9.57 -17.20
CA LEU A 128 -9.46 -9.02 -18.52
C LEU A 128 -8.79 -10.05 -19.43
N MET A 129 -7.85 -10.84 -18.88
CA MET A 129 -7.20 -11.93 -19.62
C MET A 129 -8.15 -13.08 -19.93
N ALA A 130 -9.14 -13.33 -19.08
CA ALA A 130 -10.17 -14.35 -19.28
C ALA A 130 -11.29 -13.91 -20.24
N ALA A 131 -11.31 -12.64 -20.67
CA ALA A 131 -12.38 -12.02 -21.46
C ALA A 131 -13.77 -12.17 -20.82
N GLU A 132 -13.82 -12.15 -19.49
CA GLU A 132 -15.08 -12.20 -18.74
C GLU A 132 -15.73 -10.82 -18.65
N ASP A 133 -17.06 -10.76 -18.69
CA ASP A 133 -17.81 -9.51 -18.45
C ASP A 133 -17.65 -9.09 -16.99
N ILE A 134 -16.93 -7.98 -16.77
CA ILE A 134 -16.74 -7.38 -15.45
C ILE A 134 -17.56 -6.11 -15.33
N ASP A 135 -18.13 -5.86 -14.14
CA ASP A 135 -18.56 -4.52 -13.75
C ASP A 135 -17.33 -3.64 -13.43
N TYR A 136 -16.79 -3.01 -14.48
CA TYR A 136 -15.63 -2.13 -14.37
C TYR A 136 -15.89 -0.92 -13.47
N GLY A 137 -17.13 -0.41 -13.42
CA GLY A 137 -17.47 0.79 -12.65
C GLY A 137 -17.39 0.56 -11.13
N VAL A 138 -17.84 -0.59 -10.65
CA VAL A 138 -17.71 -0.95 -9.23
C VAL A 138 -16.25 -1.13 -8.84
N ARG A 139 -15.45 -1.82 -9.67
CA ARG A 139 -14.03 -2.05 -9.39
C ARG A 139 -13.20 -0.76 -9.46
N GLU A 140 -13.52 0.14 -10.39
CA GLU A 140 -12.94 1.48 -10.46
C GLU A 140 -13.11 2.22 -9.14
N MET A 141 -14.34 2.28 -8.65
CA MET A 141 -14.67 2.98 -7.41
C MET A 141 -13.88 2.42 -6.22
N PHE A 142 -13.72 1.10 -6.13
CA PHE A 142 -12.92 0.47 -5.07
C PHE A 142 -11.43 0.81 -5.16
N ILE A 143 -10.82 0.75 -6.35
CA ILE A 143 -9.41 1.11 -6.53
C ILE A 143 -9.20 2.59 -6.27
N GLN A 144 -10.05 3.46 -6.81
CA GLN A 144 -9.95 4.91 -6.62
C GLN A 144 -10.07 5.28 -5.14
N ARG A 145 -11.04 4.68 -4.42
CA ARG A 145 -11.18 4.87 -2.98
C ARG A 145 -9.96 4.36 -2.23
N GLY A 146 -9.45 3.17 -2.57
CA GLY A 146 -8.26 2.59 -1.96
C GLY A 146 -7.02 3.48 -2.13
N LEU A 147 -6.80 4.00 -3.35
CA LEU A 147 -5.70 4.91 -3.66
C LEU A 147 -5.84 6.24 -2.91
N ASN A 148 -7.04 6.82 -2.82
CA ASN A 148 -7.28 8.05 -2.07
C ASN A 148 -7.03 7.85 -0.58
N ASN A 149 -7.56 6.78 0.02
CA ASN A 149 -7.32 6.43 1.42
C ASN A 149 -5.83 6.21 1.69
N PHE A 150 -5.13 5.53 0.78
CA PHE A 150 -3.70 5.30 0.87
C PHE A 150 -2.94 6.63 0.94
N ARG A 151 -3.25 7.58 0.03
CA ARG A 151 -2.61 8.90 0.00
C ARG A 151 -2.90 9.73 1.24
N GLU A 152 -4.13 9.71 1.75
CA GLU A 152 -4.47 10.42 2.99
C GLU A 152 -3.68 9.88 4.18
N LEU A 153 -3.59 8.55 4.29
CA LEU A 153 -2.82 7.88 5.33
C LEU A 153 -1.31 8.14 5.20
N TRP A 154 -0.80 8.19 3.97
CA TRP A 154 0.59 8.55 3.68
C TRP A 154 0.90 9.99 4.14
N LYS A 155 0.01 10.94 3.85
CA LYS A 155 0.16 12.33 4.31
C LYS A 155 0.15 12.45 5.83
N GLU A 156 -0.71 11.67 6.52
CA GLU A 156 -0.71 11.62 7.98
C GLU A 156 0.63 11.08 8.52
N ARG A 157 1.11 9.97 7.94
CA ARG A 157 2.40 9.35 8.25
C ARG A 157 3.54 10.33 8.08
N GLU A 158 3.61 11.03 6.94
CA GLU A 158 4.61 12.05 6.64
C GLU A 158 4.57 13.22 7.62
N ALA A 159 3.37 13.73 7.93
CA ALA A 159 3.21 14.82 8.90
C ALA A 159 3.69 14.40 10.30
N LEU A 160 3.47 13.15 10.70
CA LEU A 160 3.96 12.63 11.96
C LEU A 160 5.49 12.43 11.94
N PHE A 161 6.02 11.88 10.85
CA PHE A 161 7.45 11.66 10.67
C PHE A 161 8.25 12.97 10.77
N ARG A 162 7.79 14.03 10.09
CA ARG A 162 8.42 15.36 10.17
C ARG A 162 8.42 15.92 11.60
N LYS A 163 7.36 15.71 12.37
CA LYS A 163 7.28 16.10 13.80
C LYS A 163 8.19 15.28 14.72
N LEU A 164 8.83 14.22 14.22
CA LEU A 164 9.82 13.44 14.96
C LEU A 164 11.25 13.92 14.68
N GLN A 165 11.48 14.61 13.56
CA GLN A 165 12.80 15.13 13.17
C GLN A 165 13.18 16.45 13.84
N TYR A 166 12.21 17.15 14.45
CA TYR A 166 12.36 18.44 15.14
C TYR A 166 11.79 18.36 16.56
#